data_AF-A0A6L7MAF8-F1
#
_entry.id   AF-A0A6L7MAF8-F1
#
_cell.length_a   1.000
_cell.length_b   1.000
_cell.length_c   1.000
_cell.angle_alpha   90.00
_cell.angle_beta   90.00
_cell.angle_gamma   90.00
#
_symmetry.space_group_name_H-M   'P 1'
#
loop_
_entity.id
_entity.type
_entity.pdbx_description
1 polymer ?
#
loop_
_entity_poly.entity_id
_entity_poly.type
_entity_poly.pdbx_seq_one_letter_code
_entity_poly.pdbx_strand_id
1 'polypeptide(L)'
;MQQFLLENTSAYRQWRARKLRNYPARTEQLIVDIQNPCQLTREEKDSLLQMCEKTNLAIYRTRRNDVQDKNIVTALARQLGLIHMDANFCADRDRISSIQALPEGPGSSYIPYTNKPLNWHTDGYYNQDTQRIRAFL
;
A
#
# COMPACT_ATOMS: atom_id res chain seq x y z
N MET A 1 -9.70 -11.68 -12.40
CA MET A 1 -9.79 -10.20 -12.58
C MET A 1 -9.85 -9.95 -14.07
N GLN A 2 -10.95 -9.40 -14.58
CA GLN A 2 -11.15 -9.17 -16.01
C GLN A 2 -10.18 -8.07 -16.49
N GLN A 3 -9.49 -8.28 -17.61
CA GLN A 3 -8.56 -7.29 -18.17
C GLN A 3 -9.29 -5.96 -18.46
N PHE A 4 -8.68 -4.85 -18.06
CA PHE A 4 -9.17 -3.51 -18.38
C PHE A 4 -8.94 -3.26 -19.88
N LEU A 5 -9.99 -3.38 -20.68
CA LEU A 5 -9.97 -3.08 -22.11
C LEU A 5 -10.22 -1.58 -22.29
N LEU A 6 -9.22 -0.83 -22.75
CA LEU A 6 -9.31 0.62 -23.00
C LEU A 6 -10.50 1.00 -23.89
N GLU A 7 -10.87 0.09 -24.78
CA GLU A 7 -11.94 0.28 -25.77
C GLU A 7 -13.34 0.12 -25.16
N ASN A 8 -13.45 -0.56 -24.01
CA ASN A 8 -14.73 -0.81 -23.35
C ASN A 8 -15.12 0.35 -22.42
N THR A 9 -15.49 1.47 -23.05
CA THR A 9 -15.93 2.69 -22.37
C THR A 9 -17.12 2.43 -21.43
N SER A 10 -18.05 1.53 -21.81
CA SER A 10 -19.21 1.20 -20.97
C SER A 10 -18.80 0.52 -19.66
N ALA A 11 -17.93 -0.48 -19.73
CA ALA A 11 -17.43 -1.17 -18.54
C ALA A 11 -16.66 -0.21 -17.62
N TYR A 12 -15.80 0.67 -18.19
CA TYR A 12 -15.11 1.69 -17.42
C TYR A 12 -16.08 2.63 -16.70
N ARG A 13 -17.10 3.16 -17.39
CA ARG A 13 -18.08 4.07 -16.80
C ARG A 13 -18.87 3.40 -15.67
N GLN A 14 -19.28 2.14 -15.84
CA GLN A 14 -19.96 1.37 -14.80
C GLN A 14 -19.07 1.14 -13.58
N TRP A 15 -17.81 0.75 -13.79
CA TRP A 15 -16.82 0.59 -12.72
C TRP A 15 -16.58 1.92 -11.99
N ARG A 16 -16.36 3.02 -12.72
CA ARG A 16 -16.14 4.35 -12.15
C ARG A 16 -17.33 4.80 -11.30
N ALA A 17 -18.55 4.66 -11.82
CA ALA A 17 -19.76 5.00 -11.08
C ALA A 17 -19.89 4.18 -9.79
N ARG A 18 -19.59 2.88 -9.83
CA ARG A 18 -19.57 2.01 -8.64
C ARG A 18 -18.50 2.42 -7.62
N LYS A 19 -17.29 2.75 -8.07
CA LYS A 19 -16.20 3.21 -7.19
C LYS A 19 -16.54 4.53 -6.53
N LEU A 20 -17.05 5.50 -7.27
CA LEU A 20 -17.34 6.86 -6.78
C LEU A 20 -18.62 6.95 -5.93
N ARG A 21 -19.58 6.03 -6.10
CA ARG A 21 -20.81 6.02 -5.30
C ARG A 21 -20.50 5.88 -3.82
N ASN A 22 -20.95 6.80 -2.96
CA ASN A 22 -20.68 6.76 -1.52
C ASN A 22 -19.17 6.67 -1.20
N TYR A 23 -18.33 7.36 -1.97
CA TYR A 23 -16.92 7.48 -1.63
C TYR A 23 -16.77 8.32 -0.35
N PRO A 24 -15.87 7.95 0.58
CA PRO A 24 -15.59 8.76 1.77
C PRO A 24 -15.34 10.24 1.44
N ALA A 25 -16.09 11.13 2.09
CA ALA A 25 -16.01 12.57 1.89
C ALA A 25 -14.95 13.23 2.79
N ARG A 26 -14.52 12.52 3.84
CA ARG A 26 -13.52 13.01 4.81
C ARG A 26 -12.48 11.94 5.12
N THR A 27 -11.28 12.37 5.45
CA THR A 27 -10.15 11.47 5.74
C THR A 27 -10.43 10.53 6.90
N GLU A 28 -11.16 10.97 7.92
CA GLU A 28 -11.45 10.15 9.11
C GLU A 28 -12.28 8.89 8.77
N GLN A 29 -13.02 8.94 7.66
CA GLN A 29 -13.79 7.79 7.17
C GLN A 29 -12.91 6.74 6.46
N LEU A 30 -11.63 7.05 6.19
CA LEU A 30 -10.64 6.11 5.65
C LEU A 30 -9.84 5.42 6.76
N ILE A 31 -10.02 5.86 8.01
CA ILE A 31 -9.25 5.37 9.16
C ILE A 31 -9.95 4.13 9.75
N VAL A 32 -9.20 3.04 9.86
CA VAL A 32 -9.58 1.81 10.56
C VAL A 32 -8.78 1.74 11.85
N ASP A 33 -9.47 1.78 12.98
CA ASP A 33 -8.84 1.57 14.28
C ASP A 33 -8.54 0.08 14.49
N ILE A 34 -7.29 -0.23 14.82
CA ILE A 34 -6.83 -1.58 15.16
C ILE A 34 -6.16 -1.57 16.54
N GLN A 35 -6.48 -2.57 17.37
CA GLN A 35 -5.92 -2.67 18.72
C GLN A 35 -4.47 -3.15 18.68
N ASN A 36 -4.21 -4.27 17.99
CA ASN A 36 -2.88 -4.86 17.91
C ASN A 36 -2.52 -5.21 16.45
N PRO A 37 -1.68 -4.42 15.76
CA PRO A 37 -1.24 -4.73 14.39
C PRO A 37 -0.53 -6.08 14.26
N CYS A 38 0.01 -6.65 15.34
CA CYS A 38 0.63 -7.98 15.32
C CYS A 38 -0.39 -9.12 15.43
N GLN A 39 -1.66 -8.82 15.75
CA GLN A 39 -2.72 -9.80 15.95
C GLN A 39 -4.09 -9.13 15.70
N LEU A 40 -4.43 -8.95 14.42
CA LEU A 40 -5.72 -8.44 14.00
C LEU A 40 -6.84 -9.38 14.42
N THR A 41 -7.94 -8.80 14.91
CA THR A 41 -9.20 -9.54 14.93
C THR A 41 -9.71 -9.77 13.51
N ARG A 42 -10.67 -10.67 13.37
CA ARG A 42 -11.33 -10.90 12.09
C ARG A 42 -12.00 -9.62 11.60
N GLU A 43 -12.66 -8.91 12.48
CA GLU A 43 -13.40 -7.68 12.20
C GLU A 43 -12.47 -6.55 11.77
N GLU A 44 -11.31 -6.41 12.41
CA GLU A 44 -10.28 -5.43 12.04
C GLU A 44 -9.72 -5.72 10.65
N LYS A 45 -9.38 -6.99 10.37
CA LYS A 45 -8.90 -7.43 9.06
C LYS A 45 -9.95 -7.19 7.96
N ASP A 46 -11.20 -7.58 8.20
CA ASP A 46 -12.29 -7.40 7.24
C ASP A 46 -12.53 -5.91 6.96
N SER A 47 -12.44 -5.05 7.99
CA SER A 47 -12.57 -3.59 7.85
C SER A 47 -11.46 -2.99 6.99
N LEU A 48 -10.20 -3.41 7.19
CA LEU A 48 -9.07 -2.97 6.36
C LEU A 48 -9.25 -3.36 4.89
N LEU A 49 -9.64 -4.61 4.64
CA LEU A 49 -9.84 -5.13 3.28
C LEU A 49 -11.02 -4.45 2.58
N GLN A 50 -12.15 -4.27 3.27
CA GLN A 50 -13.31 -3.56 2.72
C GLN A 50 -12.98 -2.11 2.39
N MET A 51 -12.22 -1.43 3.25
CA MET A 51 -11.78 -0.05 2.99
C MET A 51 -10.88 -0.01 1.75
N CYS A 52 -9.87 -0.87 1.67
CA CYS A 52 -8.96 -0.94 0.52
C CYS A 52 -9.70 -1.30 -0.78
N GLU A 53 -10.64 -2.24 -0.75
CA GLU A 53 -11.46 -2.57 -1.92
C GLU A 53 -12.31 -1.37 -2.37
N LYS A 54 -12.85 -0.61 -1.41
CA LYS A 54 -13.69 0.56 -1.70
C LYS A 54 -12.88 1.73 -2.26
N THR A 55 -11.75 2.06 -1.66
CA THR A 55 -11.04 3.33 -1.88
C THR A 55 -9.66 3.18 -2.53
N ASN A 56 -9.21 1.95 -2.78
CA ASN A 56 -7.85 1.58 -3.19
C ASN A 56 -6.77 1.86 -2.14
N LEU A 57 -7.15 2.21 -0.90
CA LEU A 57 -6.24 2.43 0.22
C LEU A 57 -6.94 2.13 1.55
N ALA A 58 -6.20 1.89 2.61
CA ALA A 58 -6.73 1.91 3.96
C ALA A 58 -5.72 2.61 4.87
N ILE A 59 -6.19 3.49 5.74
CA ILE A 59 -5.35 4.11 6.77
C ILE A 59 -5.65 3.39 8.07
N TYR A 60 -4.66 2.82 8.74
CA TYR A 60 -4.88 2.21 10.04
C TYR A 60 -4.34 3.11 11.16
N ARG A 61 -5.01 3.07 12.32
CA ARG A 61 -4.56 3.73 13.53
C ARG A 61 -4.47 2.71 14.66
N THR A 62 -3.38 2.75 15.40
CA THR A 62 -3.16 1.89 16.57
C THR A 62 -2.71 2.73 17.76
N ARG A 63 -2.97 2.23 18.98
CA ARG A 63 -2.51 2.83 20.24
C ARG A 63 -1.12 2.35 20.65
N ARG A 64 -0.51 1.46 19.87
CA ARG A 64 0.87 1.02 20.07
C ARG A 64 1.83 2.19 19.84
N ASN A 65 2.79 2.36 20.76
CA ASN A 65 3.78 3.44 20.70
C ASN A 65 5.12 2.99 20.11
N ASP A 66 5.29 1.69 19.83
CA ASP A 66 6.50 1.07 19.30
C ASP A 66 6.50 1.00 17.76
N VAL A 67 5.88 1.98 17.10
CA VAL A 67 5.70 2.04 15.63
C VAL A 67 6.99 2.04 14.81
N GLN A 68 8.15 2.24 15.43
CA GLN A 68 9.46 2.14 14.78
C GLN A 68 9.92 0.68 14.60
N ASP A 69 9.29 -0.29 15.26
CA ASP A 69 9.62 -1.69 15.09
C ASP A 69 9.04 -2.21 13.76
N LYS A 70 9.92 -2.42 12.79
CA LYS A 70 9.61 -2.99 11.48
C LYS A 70 8.96 -4.38 11.53
N ASN A 71 9.13 -5.11 12.64
CA ASN A 71 8.42 -6.38 12.84
C ASN A 71 6.90 -6.19 12.88
N ILE A 72 6.41 -5.04 13.32
CA ILE A 72 4.98 -4.71 13.33
C ILE A 72 4.44 -4.66 11.91
N VAL A 73 5.15 -3.96 11.00
CA VAL A 73 4.78 -3.86 9.58
C VAL A 73 4.77 -5.26 8.95
N THR A 74 5.81 -6.06 9.24
CA THR A 74 5.91 -7.45 8.73
C THR A 74 4.76 -8.33 9.23
N ALA A 75 4.42 -8.24 10.52
CA ALA A 75 3.33 -9.00 11.12
C ALA A 75 1.97 -8.62 10.52
N LEU A 76 1.72 -7.31 10.35
CA LEU A 76 0.51 -6.80 9.73
C LEU A 76 0.40 -7.24 8.26
N ALA A 77 1.46 -7.09 7.49
CA ALA A 77 1.55 -7.51 6.08
C ALA A 77 1.19 -9.00 5.90
N ARG A 78 1.76 -9.88 6.73
CA ARG A 78 1.48 -11.32 6.70
C ARG A 78 0.01 -11.64 6.95
N GLN A 79 -0.61 -10.97 7.92
CA GLN A 79 -2.03 -11.18 8.25
C GLN A 79 -2.95 -10.73 7.12
N LEU A 80 -2.51 -9.77 6.29
CA LEU A 80 -3.20 -9.31 5.08
C LEU A 80 -2.85 -10.14 3.82
N GLY A 81 -1.99 -11.15 3.94
CA GLY A 81 -1.60 -12.04 2.82
C GLY A 81 -0.41 -11.53 1.99
N LEU A 82 0.25 -10.45 2.42
CA LEU A 82 1.43 -9.87 1.77
C LEU A 82 2.70 -10.61 2.23
N ILE A 83 2.89 -11.83 1.73
CA ILE A 83 4.00 -12.71 2.15
C ILE A 83 5.17 -12.74 1.16
N HIS A 84 4.96 -12.30 -0.09
CA HIS A 84 5.99 -12.24 -1.12
C HIS A 84 6.53 -10.80 -1.24
N MET A 85 7.59 -10.51 -0.50
CA MET A 85 8.21 -9.18 -0.47
C MET A 85 9.18 -9.01 -1.65
N ASP A 86 9.10 -7.85 -2.31
CA ASP A 86 10.05 -7.46 -3.34
C ASP A 86 11.41 -7.10 -2.71
N ALA A 87 12.49 -7.49 -3.38
CA ALA A 87 13.85 -7.13 -2.96
C ALA A 87 14.34 -5.99 -3.86
N ASN A 88 13.69 -4.83 -3.78
CA ASN A 88 14.09 -3.68 -4.58
C ASN A 88 15.55 -3.29 -4.24
N PHE A 89 16.22 -2.63 -5.19
CA PHE A 89 17.67 -2.39 -5.12
C PHE A 89 18.14 -1.65 -3.86
N CYS A 90 17.27 -0.86 -3.24
CA CYS A 90 17.59 -0.05 -2.07
C CYS A 90 16.88 -0.51 -0.79
N ALA A 91 16.13 -1.61 -0.83
CA ALA A 91 15.43 -2.12 0.34
C ALA A 91 16.45 -2.54 1.40
N ASP A 92 16.09 -2.35 2.66
CA ASP A 92 16.91 -2.85 3.76
C ASP A 92 16.96 -4.39 3.70
N ARG A 93 17.85 -5.02 4.48
CA ARG A 93 18.03 -6.49 4.47
C ARG A 93 16.75 -7.27 4.78
N ASP A 94 15.79 -6.62 5.44
CA ASP A 94 14.47 -7.13 5.77
C ASP A 94 13.43 -6.95 4.64
N ARG A 95 13.84 -6.41 3.48
CA ARG A 95 13.01 -6.05 2.32
C ARG A 95 12.01 -4.92 2.59
N ILE A 96 12.21 -4.16 3.67
CA ILE A 96 11.42 -2.98 4.01
C ILE A 96 12.22 -1.75 3.59
N SER A 97 11.58 -0.84 2.86
CA SER A 97 12.22 0.40 2.42
C SER A 97 11.90 1.52 3.41
N SER A 98 12.93 2.06 4.06
CA SER A 98 12.79 3.21 4.95
C SER A 98 12.59 4.49 4.12
N ILE A 99 11.48 5.21 4.34
CA ILE A 99 11.22 6.49 3.66
C ILE A 99 12.01 7.60 4.39
N GLN A 100 13.22 7.89 3.91
CA GLN A 100 14.09 8.89 4.49
C GLN A 100 15.09 9.41 3.46
N ALA A 101 15.24 10.73 3.36
CA ALA A 101 16.25 11.33 2.50
C ALA A 101 17.67 10.95 2.97
N LEU A 102 18.46 10.37 2.06
CA LEU A 102 19.86 10.03 2.29
C LEU A 102 20.76 11.10 1.67
N PRO A 103 21.71 11.70 2.41
CA PRO A 103 22.59 12.72 1.84
C PRO A 103 23.54 12.15 0.78
N GLU A 104 24.00 10.91 0.94
CA GLU A 104 24.94 10.24 0.04
C GLU A 104 24.64 8.73 -0.05
N GLY A 105 25.23 8.05 -1.05
CA GLY A 105 25.17 6.59 -1.20
C GLY A 105 24.38 6.07 -2.41
N PRO A 106 24.49 4.77 -2.72
CA PRO A 106 23.78 4.13 -3.83
C PRO A 106 22.29 4.02 -3.48
N GLY A 107 21.54 5.08 -3.82
CA GLY A 107 20.14 5.22 -3.42
C GLY A 107 19.68 6.67 -3.32
N SER A 108 20.58 7.61 -3.00
CA SER A 108 20.23 9.03 -2.70
C SER A 108 19.59 9.81 -3.85
N SER A 109 19.62 9.27 -5.07
CA SER A 109 18.92 9.82 -6.24
C SER A 109 17.57 9.17 -6.53
N TYR A 110 17.24 8.07 -5.84
CA TYR A 110 16.00 7.33 -6.00
C TYR A 110 15.03 7.66 -4.87
N ILE A 111 13.75 7.61 -5.16
CA ILE A 111 12.69 7.63 -4.15
C ILE A 111 12.67 6.25 -3.47
N PRO A 112 12.49 6.19 -2.13
CA PRO A 112 12.14 7.28 -1.21
C PRO A 112 13.33 8.03 -0.57
N TYR A 113 14.55 7.88 -1.08
CA TYR A 113 15.78 8.38 -0.47
C TYR A 113 16.22 9.78 -0.91
N THR A 114 15.33 10.50 -1.60
CA THR A 114 15.56 11.85 -2.09
C THR A 114 14.35 12.73 -1.82
N ASN A 115 14.58 14.03 -1.62
CA ASN A 115 13.53 15.04 -1.49
C ASN A 115 13.18 15.72 -2.83
N LYS A 116 13.72 15.21 -3.95
CA LYS A 116 13.39 15.71 -5.29
C LYS A 116 11.90 15.45 -5.61
N PRO A 117 11.26 16.30 -6.44
CA PRO A 117 9.89 16.08 -6.87
C PRO A 117 9.68 14.72 -7.52
N LEU A 118 8.53 14.13 -7.24
CA LEU A 118 8.13 12.80 -7.66
C LEU A 118 6.99 12.93 -8.68
N ASN A 119 7.16 12.33 -9.85
CA ASN A 119 6.12 12.27 -10.88
C ASN A 119 5.15 11.11 -10.63
N TRP A 120 3.96 11.18 -11.21
CA TRP A 120 2.97 10.10 -11.17
C TRP A 120 3.56 8.79 -11.68
N HIS A 121 3.46 7.74 -10.87
CA HIS A 121 3.88 6.39 -11.21
C HIS A 121 3.11 5.36 -10.39
N THR A 122 3.28 4.09 -10.74
CA THR A 122 2.86 2.93 -9.94
C THR A 122 4.09 2.11 -9.60
N ASP A 123 4.22 1.65 -8.36
CA ASP A 123 5.39 0.88 -7.94
C ASP A 123 5.67 -0.33 -8.84
N GLY A 124 6.94 -0.50 -9.22
CA GLY A 124 7.37 -1.57 -10.11
C GLY A 124 6.89 -1.45 -11.56
N TYR A 125 6.51 -0.26 -12.05
CA TYR A 125 6.14 -0.06 -13.47
C TYR A 125 7.26 -0.43 -14.46
N TYR A 126 8.50 -0.50 -13.98
CA TYR A 126 9.69 -0.94 -14.73
C TYR A 126 9.95 -2.46 -14.63
N ASN A 127 9.20 -3.17 -13.78
CA ASN A 127 9.38 -4.61 -13.58
C ASN A 127 8.80 -5.41 -14.75
N GLN A 128 9.34 -6.61 -14.96
CA GLN A 128 8.72 -7.58 -15.85
C GLN A 128 7.35 -8.03 -15.31
N ASP A 129 6.50 -8.56 -16.19
CA ASP A 129 5.17 -9.06 -15.83
C ASP A 129 5.18 -10.12 -14.73
N THR A 130 6.26 -10.88 -14.64
CA THR A 130 6.50 -11.90 -13.61
C THR A 130 6.86 -11.32 -12.23
N GLN A 131 7.16 -10.02 -12.15
CA GLN A 131 7.65 -9.31 -10.96
C GLN A 131 6.77 -8.10 -10.59
N ARG A 132 5.48 -8.13 -10.96
CA ARG A 132 4.54 -7.04 -10.68
C ARG A 132 4.36 -6.82 -9.18
N ILE A 133 4.47 -5.57 -8.76
CA ILE A 133 4.04 -5.13 -7.43
C ILE A 133 2.51 -5.08 -7.42
N ARG A 134 1.91 -5.79 -6.46
CA ARG A 134 0.44 -5.93 -6.37
C ARG A 134 -0.17 -5.10 -5.24
N ALA A 135 0.62 -4.79 -4.23
CA ALA A 135 0.27 -4.00 -3.06
C ALA A 135 1.54 -3.58 -2.32
N PHE A 136 1.42 -2.55 -1.49
CA PHE A 136 2.38 -2.16 -0.47
C PHE A 136 1.62 -1.92 0.84
N LEU A 137 2.36 -1.92 1.95
CA LEU A 137 1.87 -1.54 3.29
C LEU A 137 2.79 -0.44 3.84
#